data_AF-A0A2I9DRC3-F1
#
_entry.id   AF-A0A2I9DRC3-F1
#
_cell.length_a   1.000
_cell.length_b   1.000
_cell.length_c   1.000
_cell.angle_alpha   90.00
_cell.angle_beta   90.00
_cell.angle_gamma   90.00
#
_symmetry.space_group_name_H-M   'P 1'
#
loop_
_entity.id
_entity.type
_entity.pdbx_description
1 polymer ?
#
loop_
_entity_poly.entity_id
_entity_poly.type
_entity_poly.pdbx_seq_one_letter_code
_entity_poly.pdbx_strand_id
1 'polypeptide(L)'
;MGDRPFAATGQHPEWQHEVMLKPWSAAALLLALPLSACGVLGVPRTVPLGVVKVSLPATVSATAPLQVDVRVGVGSCEDTNHRLTLISRTAQVLALKAEATETRPGAVCPAVYTETTLSYTDSGTLARTDPFEVIVNGKVWGKVRVQ
;
A
#
# COMPACT_ATOMS: atom_id res chain seq x y z
N MET A 1 12.96 -31.51 -73.51
CA MET A 1 13.37 -30.78 -74.72
C MET A 1 13.73 -29.38 -74.27
N GLY A 2 14.94 -28.87 -74.28
CA GLY A 2 16.30 -29.19 -74.75
C GLY A 2 17.11 -27.95 -74.30
N ASP A 3 18.41 -27.83 -74.24
CA ASP A 3 19.60 -28.59 -74.56
C ASP A 3 20.73 -27.87 -73.77
N ARG A 4 21.77 -28.59 -73.36
CA ARG A 4 23.03 -27.98 -72.88
C ARG A 4 23.83 -27.44 -74.10
N PRO A 5 24.75 -26.46 -73.96
CA PRO A 5 26.18 -26.72 -73.59
C PRO A 5 26.81 -25.60 -72.72
N PHE A 6 27.83 -25.81 -71.85
CA PHE A 6 29.25 -26.19 -72.00
C PHE A 6 30.21 -25.07 -72.50
N ALA A 7 31.12 -24.63 -71.61
CA ALA A 7 32.53 -24.18 -71.79
C ALA A 7 32.87 -23.17 -70.66
N ALA A 8 33.76 -23.44 -69.69
CA ALA A 8 35.24 -23.48 -69.75
C ALA A 8 35.81 -22.13 -70.28
N THR A 9 36.76 -21.41 -69.67
CA THR A 9 37.94 -21.77 -68.88
C THR A 9 38.51 -20.44 -68.32
N GLY A 10 39.17 -20.45 -67.17
CA GLY A 10 39.84 -19.23 -66.65
C GLY A 10 40.63 -19.48 -65.38
N GLN A 11 41.68 -20.30 -65.46
CA GLN A 11 42.74 -20.37 -64.46
C GLN A 11 43.70 -19.19 -64.66
N HIS A 12 44.10 -18.51 -63.58
CA HIS A 12 45.49 -18.08 -63.35
C HIS A 12 45.71 -17.81 -61.84
N PRO A 13 46.94 -17.97 -61.32
CA PRO A 13 47.20 -18.51 -60.00
C PRO A 13 47.71 -17.44 -59.00
N GLU A 14 47.94 -17.94 -57.78
CA GLU A 14 49.09 -17.56 -56.95
C GLU A 14 49.11 -16.14 -56.40
N TRP A 15 48.69 -15.99 -55.13
CA TRP A 15 49.52 -15.34 -54.11
C TRP A 15 49.17 -15.95 -52.76
N GLN A 16 50.07 -16.80 -52.27
CA GLN A 16 50.07 -17.27 -50.90
C GLN A 16 50.35 -16.08 -49.97
N HIS A 17 49.45 -15.86 -49.02
CA HIS A 17 49.82 -15.28 -47.74
C HIS A 17 49.12 -16.07 -46.65
N GLU A 18 49.80 -17.14 -46.22
CA GLU A 18 49.61 -17.68 -44.88
C GLU A 18 49.97 -16.57 -43.89
N VAL A 19 48.96 -15.90 -43.35
CA VAL A 19 49.10 -15.18 -42.09
C VAL A 19 48.18 -15.84 -41.08
N MET A 20 48.75 -16.88 -40.48
CA MET A 20 48.75 -17.07 -39.03
C MET A 20 47.36 -16.99 -38.35
N LEU A 21 46.70 -18.15 -38.32
CA LEU A 21 45.59 -18.44 -37.40
C LEU A 21 46.04 -18.14 -35.96
N LYS A 22 45.48 -17.08 -35.38
CA LYS A 22 45.50 -16.80 -33.94
C LYS A 22 44.18 -17.32 -33.35
N PRO A 23 44.18 -18.49 -32.68
CA PRO A 23 42.97 -18.98 -32.03
C PRO A 23 42.93 -18.37 -30.64
N TRP A 24 42.08 -17.37 -30.39
CA TRP A 24 41.66 -17.10 -29.01
C TRP A 24 40.29 -16.43 -28.92
N SER A 25 39.52 -16.98 -27.98
CA SER A 25 38.36 -16.39 -27.32
C SER A 25 37.01 -16.55 -28.02
N ALA A 26 36.51 -17.79 -27.99
CA ALA A 26 35.11 -17.99 -27.65
C ALA A 26 34.84 -17.42 -26.26
N ALA A 27 33.86 -16.51 -26.15
CA ALA A 27 33.03 -16.19 -24.98
C ALA A 27 32.71 -14.70 -24.94
N ALA A 28 31.51 -14.34 -25.39
CA ALA A 28 30.72 -13.25 -24.79
C ALA A 28 29.33 -13.27 -25.42
N LEU A 29 28.56 -14.35 -25.18
CA LEU A 29 27.11 -14.26 -25.29
C LEU A 29 26.64 -13.43 -24.08
N LEU A 30 26.74 -12.11 -24.19
CA LEU A 30 26.17 -11.18 -23.22
C LEU A 30 24.65 -11.32 -23.31
N LEU A 31 24.11 -12.18 -22.46
CA LEU A 31 22.70 -12.25 -22.10
C LEU A 31 22.29 -10.90 -21.49
N ALA A 32 21.98 -9.93 -22.34
CA ALA A 32 21.24 -8.74 -21.94
C ALA A 32 19.77 -9.14 -21.75
N LEU A 33 19.50 -9.87 -20.66
CA LEU A 33 18.15 -9.96 -20.12
C LEU A 33 17.83 -8.57 -19.56
N PRO A 34 16.86 -7.82 -20.11
CA PRO A 34 16.39 -6.64 -19.43
C PRO A 34 15.75 -7.10 -18.12
N LEU A 35 16.45 -6.88 -17.00
CA LEU A 35 15.91 -6.91 -15.65
C LEU A 35 14.89 -5.77 -15.54
N SER A 36 13.74 -5.94 -16.19
CA SER A 36 12.50 -5.25 -15.83
C SER A 36 11.98 -5.92 -14.56
N ALA A 37 12.76 -5.79 -13.48
CA ALA A 37 12.27 -6.10 -12.16
C ALA A 37 11.13 -5.10 -11.88
N CYS A 38 9.91 -5.60 -12.02
CA CYS A 38 8.66 -4.97 -11.65
C CYS A 38 8.72 -4.52 -10.19
N GLY A 39 9.13 -3.27 -9.95
CA GLY A 39 8.79 -2.55 -8.74
C GLY A 39 7.35 -2.04 -8.85
N VAL A 40 6.37 -2.95 -8.88
CA VAL A 40 4.96 -2.53 -8.76
C VAL A 40 4.75 -2.19 -7.29
N LEU A 41 4.88 -0.91 -6.97
CA LEU A 41 4.35 -0.37 -5.72
C LEU A 41 2.87 -0.76 -5.66
N GLY A 42 2.42 -1.20 -4.48
CA GLY A 42 1.03 -1.60 -4.31
C GLY A 42 0.07 -0.45 -4.64
N VAL A 43 -1.16 -0.78 -5.03
CA VAL A 43 -2.21 0.22 -5.22
C VAL A 43 -2.57 0.84 -3.87
N PRO A 44 -2.76 2.17 -3.77
CA PRO A 44 -3.19 2.80 -2.55
C PRO A 44 -4.45 2.15 -1.97
N ARG A 45 -4.46 1.91 -0.65
CA ARG A 45 -5.58 1.23 0.02
C ARG A 45 -5.85 1.80 1.39
N THR A 46 -7.07 1.59 1.87
CA THR A 46 -7.45 1.98 3.23
C THR A 46 -7.09 0.86 4.20
N VAL A 47 -6.31 1.21 5.23
CA VAL A 47 -5.86 0.29 6.28
C VAL A 47 -6.33 0.74 7.66
N PRO A 48 -6.65 -0.19 8.57
CA PRO A 48 -7.00 0.16 9.93
C PRO A 48 -5.77 0.65 10.69
N LEU A 49 -5.94 1.72 11.48
CA LEU A 49 -4.92 2.20 12.40
C LEU A 49 -4.96 1.44 13.72
N GLY A 50 -3.80 1.28 14.36
CA GLY A 50 -3.70 0.73 15.71
C GLY A 50 -4.27 1.70 16.74
N VAL A 51 -5.34 1.33 17.43
CA VAL A 51 -5.93 2.18 18.49
C VAL A 51 -5.23 1.91 19.82
N VAL A 52 -4.64 2.95 20.39
CA VAL A 52 -3.89 2.91 21.65
C VAL A 52 -4.81 3.21 22.84
N LYS A 53 -5.64 4.25 22.71
CA LYS A 53 -6.55 4.71 23.77
C LYS A 53 -7.78 5.39 23.17
N VAL A 54 -8.91 5.26 23.84
CA VAL A 54 -10.11 6.07 23.57
C VAL A 54 -10.46 6.84 24.84
N SER A 55 -10.64 8.14 24.70
CA SER A 55 -11.09 9.03 25.77
C SER A 55 -12.56 9.38 25.54
N LEU A 56 -13.38 9.13 26.55
CA LEU A 56 -14.83 9.36 26.54
C LEU A 56 -15.22 10.14 27.80
N PRO A 57 -16.20 11.06 27.73
CA PRO A 57 -16.81 11.57 28.95
C PRO A 57 -17.55 10.45 29.69
N ALA A 58 -17.65 10.56 31.01
CA ALA A 58 -18.35 9.57 31.82
C ALA A 58 -19.87 9.59 31.60
N THR A 59 -20.43 10.79 31.37
CA THR A 59 -21.85 11.04 31.16
C THR A 59 -22.07 11.95 29.96
N VAL A 60 -23.25 11.84 29.32
CA VAL A 60 -23.71 12.76 28.27
C VAL A 60 -25.23 12.82 28.27
N SER A 61 -25.81 13.96 27.93
CA SER A 61 -27.26 14.01 27.75
C SER A 61 -27.71 13.30 26.48
N ALA A 62 -28.97 12.87 26.43
CA ALA A 62 -29.51 12.07 25.33
C ALA A 62 -29.28 12.70 23.95
N THR A 63 -29.30 14.02 23.84
CA THR A 63 -29.16 14.76 22.57
C THR A 63 -28.00 15.74 22.52
N ALA A 64 -27.19 15.84 23.59
CA ALA A 64 -26.03 16.74 23.60
C ALA A 64 -24.90 16.20 22.70
N PRO A 65 -24.02 17.03 22.13
CA PRO A 65 -22.85 16.52 21.42
C PRO A 65 -21.96 15.64 22.31
N LEU A 66 -21.51 14.50 21.78
CA LEU A 66 -20.57 13.59 22.44
C LEU A 66 -19.23 13.64 21.69
N GLN A 67 -18.18 14.10 22.37
CA GLN A 67 -16.82 14.07 21.84
C GLN A 67 -16.15 12.71 22.13
N VAL A 68 -15.56 12.12 21.10
CA VAL A 68 -14.76 10.90 21.17
C VAL A 68 -13.36 11.19 20.64
N ASP A 69 -12.36 11.10 21.50
CA ASP A 69 -10.96 11.26 21.11
C ASP A 69 -10.26 9.90 21.12
N VAL A 70 -9.69 9.54 19.98
CA VAL A 70 -9.04 8.25 19.73
C VAL A 70 -7.56 8.49 19.50
N ARG A 71 -6.72 8.02 20.42
CA ARG A 71 -5.27 8.00 20.25
C ARG A 71 -4.88 6.78 19.42
N VAL A 72 -4.19 7.01 18.31
CA VAL A 72 -3.79 5.98 17.35
C VAL A 72 -2.28 6.01 17.15
N GLY A 73 -1.71 4.84 16.90
CA GLY A 73 -0.32 4.69 16.46
C GLY A 73 -0.20 4.95 14.96
N VAL A 74 0.79 5.73 14.57
CA VAL A 74 1.19 6.06 13.19
C VAL A 74 2.64 5.63 13.05
N GLY A 75 2.85 4.52 12.33
CA GLY A 75 4.12 3.80 12.30
C GLY A 75 4.80 3.73 10.94
N SER A 76 4.12 4.12 9.87
CA SER A 76 4.65 3.99 8.51
C SER A 76 4.75 5.36 7.85
N CYS A 77 5.75 5.54 7.00
CA CYS A 77 5.84 6.69 6.10
C CYS A 77 4.90 6.55 4.88
N GLU A 78 4.14 5.45 4.81
CA GLU A 78 3.22 5.11 3.73
C GLU A 78 1.80 5.61 4.02
N ASP A 79 1.45 5.75 5.30
CA ASP A 79 0.13 6.14 5.77
C ASP A 79 -0.07 7.67 5.69
N THR A 80 -1.14 8.07 5.04
CA THR A 80 -1.64 9.45 5.01
C THR A 80 -3.14 9.48 5.33
N ASN A 81 -3.73 10.68 5.44
CA ASN A 81 -5.18 10.85 5.62
C ASN A 81 -5.76 10.09 6.82
N HIS A 82 -5.05 10.12 7.96
CA HIS A 82 -5.53 9.55 9.22
C HIS A 82 -6.88 10.16 9.61
N ARG A 83 -7.90 9.32 9.84
CA ARG A 83 -9.24 9.79 10.16
C ARG A 83 -10.03 8.78 10.99
N LEU A 84 -11.10 9.30 11.61
CA LEU A 84 -12.19 8.50 12.13
C LEU A 84 -13.35 8.55 11.14
N THR A 85 -13.82 7.38 10.74
CA THR A 85 -14.99 7.23 9.87
C THR A 85 -16.14 6.64 10.68
N LEU A 86 -17.32 7.26 10.57
CA LEU A 86 -18.54 6.72 11.13
C LEU A 86 -18.95 5.45 10.37
N ILE A 87 -19.06 4.33 11.08
CA ILE A 87 -19.55 3.07 10.52
C ILE A 87 -21.05 2.94 10.75
N SER A 88 -21.49 3.16 11.99
CA SER A 88 -22.90 3.14 12.33
C SER A 88 -23.20 3.97 13.56
N ARG A 89 -24.41 4.54 13.60
CA ARG A 89 -24.95 5.22 14.77
C ARG A 89 -26.36 4.67 15.04
N THR A 90 -26.59 4.10 16.23
CA THR A 90 -27.92 3.78 16.77
C THR A 90 -28.18 4.52 18.10
N ALA A 91 -29.36 4.38 18.70
CA ALA A 91 -29.65 4.95 20.02
C ALA A 91 -28.72 4.43 21.14
N GLN A 92 -28.11 3.26 20.97
CA GLN A 92 -27.28 2.60 21.98
C GLN A 92 -25.80 2.51 21.62
N VAL A 93 -25.43 2.67 20.35
CA VAL A 93 -24.07 2.39 19.88
C VAL A 93 -23.59 3.48 18.93
N LEU A 94 -22.35 3.92 19.14
CA LEU A 94 -21.54 4.62 18.16
C LEU A 94 -20.39 3.72 17.72
N ALA A 95 -20.36 3.33 16.45
CA ALA A 95 -19.27 2.55 15.88
C ALA A 95 -18.44 3.42 14.92
N LEU A 96 -17.15 3.53 15.21
CA LEU A 96 -16.16 4.25 14.43
C LEU A 96 -15.09 3.30 13.91
N LYS A 97 -14.45 3.72 12.82
CA LYS A 97 -13.24 3.08 12.31
C LYS A 97 -12.12 4.11 12.24
N ALA A 98 -11.02 3.82 12.92
CA ALA A 98 -9.77 4.57 12.80
C ALA A 98 -8.98 3.97 11.63
N GLU A 99 -8.74 4.76 10.60
CA GLU A 99 -8.13 4.31 9.36
C GLU A 99 -7.23 5.36 8.72
N ALA A 100 -6.34 4.87 7.85
CA ALA A 100 -5.42 5.64 7.03
C ALA A 100 -5.55 5.21 5.57
N THR A 101 -4.96 6.01 4.68
CA THR A 101 -4.67 5.61 3.32
C THR A 101 -3.18 5.27 3.23
N GLU A 102 -2.87 4.00 3.02
CA GLU A 102 -1.52 3.54 2.68
C GLU A 102 -1.29 3.87 1.19
N THR A 103 -0.46 4.88 0.91
CA THR A 103 -0.26 5.43 -0.44
C THR A 103 0.90 4.80 -1.21
N ARG A 104 1.83 4.15 -0.49
CA ARG A 104 3.01 3.51 -1.07
C ARG A 104 3.24 2.13 -0.44
N PRO A 105 2.31 1.17 -0.57
CA PRO A 105 2.47 -0.14 0.02
C PRO A 105 3.78 -0.81 -0.44
N GLY A 106 4.62 -1.19 0.52
CA GLY A 106 5.89 -1.87 0.29
C GLY A 106 7.08 -0.95 0.03
N ALA A 107 6.95 0.34 0.34
CA ALA A 107 8.09 1.25 0.40
C ALA A 107 8.99 0.93 1.61
N VAL A 108 10.30 1.12 1.44
CA VAL A 108 11.24 0.99 2.55
C VAL A 108 11.16 2.27 3.39
N CYS A 109 10.39 2.22 4.49
CA CYS A 109 10.31 3.30 5.46
C CYS A 109 11.27 3.07 6.64
N PRO A 110 11.91 4.13 7.18
CA PRO A 110 12.49 4.06 8.52
C PRO A 110 11.41 3.66 9.54
N ALA A 111 11.78 2.82 10.51
CA ALA A 111 10.88 2.41 11.58
C ALA A 111 10.68 3.58 12.56
N VAL A 112 9.65 4.39 12.32
CA VAL A 112 9.29 5.52 13.18
C VAL A 112 7.88 5.29 13.70
N TYR A 113 7.74 5.18 15.02
CA TYR A 113 6.44 5.11 15.68
C TYR A 113 6.12 6.44 16.34
N THR A 114 4.97 7.00 16.00
CA THR A 114 4.40 8.19 16.62
C THR A 114 2.96 7.93 17.01
N GLU A 115 2.42 8.70 17.94
CA GLU A 115 1.01 8.61 18.31
C GLU A 115 0.33 9.94 18.03
N THR A 116 -0.87 9.89 17.47
CA THR A 116 -1.68 11.08 17.21
C THR A 116 -3.08 10.88 17.75
N THR A 117 -3.79 11.98 17.99
CA THR A 117 -5.19 11.97 18.45
C THR A 117 -6.08 12.36 17.28
N LEU A 118 -7.05 11.50 16.99
CA LEU A 118 -8.14 11.77 16.06
C LEU A 118 -9.42 12.01 16.85
N SER A 119 -10.24 12.94 16.40
CA SER A 119 -11.45 13.35 17.12
C SER A 119 -12.68 13.15 16.25
N TYR A 120 -13.77 12.70 16.89
CA TYR A 120 -15.09 12.59 16.28
C TYR A 120 -16.14 13.15 17.23
N THR A 121 -17.07 13.95 16.70
CA THR A 121 -18.19 14.51 17.47
C THR A 121 -19.50 13.88 16.98
N ASP A 122 -20.15 13.09 17.82
CA ASP A 122 -21.52 12.64 17.58
C ASP A 122 -22.48 13.77 17.98
N SER A 123 -23.24 14.30 17.02
CA SER A 123 -24.08 15.49 17.20
C SER A 123 -25.22 15.30 18.20
N GLY A 124 -25.63 14.07 18.48
CA GLY A 124 -26.81 13.76 19.31
C GLY A 124 -28.15 13.89 18.58
N THR A 125 -28.14 14.00 17.23
CA THR A 125 -29.36 14.20 16.42
C THR A 125 -30.40 13.08 16.61
N LEU A 126 -29.97 11.83 16.72
CA LEU A 126 -30.83 10.75 17.21
C LEU A 126 -30.55 10.60 18.71
N ALA A 127 -31.57 10.53 19.55
CA ALA A 127 -31.39 10.47 21.00
C ALA A 127 -30.65 9.19 21.43
N ARG A 128 -29.74 9.32 22.41
CA ARG A 128 -29.05 8.20 23.03
C ARG A 128 -29.89 7.59 24.16
N THR A 129 -29.68 6.32 24.43
CA THR A 129 -30.27 5.59 25.55
C THR A 129 -29.17 4.99 26.42
N ASP A 130 -29.42 4.88 27.72
CA ASP A 130 -28.47 4.31 28.68
C ASP A 130 -28.50 2.77 28.65
N PRO A 131 -27.34 2.08 28.61
CA PRO A 131 -25.99 2.60 28.39
C PRO A 131 -25.70 2.86 26.90
N PHE A 132 -24.84 3.86 26.62
CA PHE A 132 -24.39 4.16 25.27
C PHE A 132 -22.96 3.67 25.03
N GLU A 133 -22.75 2.70 24.14
CA GLU A 133 -21.46 2.07 23.89
C GLU A 133 -20.70 2.75 22.74
N VAL A 134 -19.37 2.86 22.91
CA VAL A 134 -18.48 3.35 21.84
C VAL A 134 -17.56 2.22 21.39
N ILE A 135 -17.65 1.90 20.10
CA ILE A 135 -16.88 0.86 19.42
C ILE A 135 -15.91 1.54 18.45
N VAL A 136 -14.64 1.16 18.50
CA VAL A 136 -13.63 1.61 17.53
C VAL A 136 -12.87 0.41 17.00
N ASN A 137 -12.83 0.27 15.67
CA ASN A 137 -12.22 -0.87 14.97
C ASN A 137 -12.77 -2.23 15.45
N GLY A 138 -14.09 -2.29 15.68
CA GLY A 138 -14.80 -3.50 16.10
C GLY A 138 -14.64 -3.89 17.58
N LYS A 139 -13.85 -3.15 18.36
CA LYS A 139 -13.68 -3.36 19.80
C LYS A 139 -14.49 -2.34 20.61
N VAL A 140 -15.19 -2.78 21.65
CA VAL A 140 -15.84 -1.90 22.64
C VAL A 140 -14.76 -1.26 23.53
N TRP A 141 -14.73 0.07 23.60
CA TRP A 141 -13.74 0.82 24.39
C TRP A 141 -14.30 1.41 25.67
N GLY A 142 -15.61 1.60 25.75
CA GLY A 142 -16.26 2.10 26.96
C GLY A 142 -17.76 2.30 26.76
N LYS A 143 -18.42 2.62 27.88
CA LYS A 143 -19.83 2.99 27.92
C LYS A 143 -19.95 4.38 28.54
N VAL A 144 -20.75 5.23 27.91
CA VAL A 144 -21.12 6.55 28.40
C VAL A 144 -22.49 6.45 29.04
N ARG A 145 -22.67 7.00 30.23
CA ARG A 145 -23.97 7.05 30.90
C ARG A 145 -24.83 8.16 30.29
N VAL A 146 -26.11 7.88 30.04
CA VAL A 146 -27.05 8.88 29.51
C VAL A 146 -27.89 9.49 30.64
N GLN A 147 -27.97 10.82 30.70
CA GLN A 147 -28.67 11.59 31.75
C GLN A 147 -29.59 12.69 31.19
#